data_AF-I3Z1H7-F1
#
_entry.id   AF-I3Z1H7-F1
#
_cell.length_a   1.000
_cell.length_b   1.000
_cell.length_c   1.000
_cell.angle_alpha   90.00
_cell.angle_beta   90.00
_cell.angle_gamma   90.00
#
_symmetry.space_group_name_H-M   'P 1'
#
loop_
_entity.id
_entity.type
_entity.pdbx_description
1 polymer ?
#
loop_
_entity_poly.entity_id
_entity_poly.type
_entity_poly.pdbx_seq_one_letter_code
_entity_poly.pdbx_strand_id
1 'polypeptide(L)'
;MENNLEGTGERKLQCNDVSKCFQLLESILDGNEAPDSQEVLKSKLAKCQPCFEHYHLEQAIKEVLKNKCTKHEVPAQLVENIRQKIEEIK
;
A
#
# COMPACT_ATOMS: atom_id res chain seq x y z
N MET A 1 -36.16 -8.47 10.75
CA MET A 1 -36.30 -8.19 9.31
C MET A 1 -35.44 -6.98 9.03
N GLU A 2 -34.18 -7.20 8.70
CA GLU A 2 -33.26 -6.12 8.33
C GLU A 2 -33.52 -5.78 6.86
N ASN A 3 -33.89 -4.53 6.63
CA ASN A 3 -34.44 -4.04 5.38
C ASN A 3 -33.47 -3.00 4.79
N ASN A 4 -33.31 -3.04 3.47
CA ASN A 4 -32.70 -2.02 2.58
C ASN A 4 -31.16 -1.89 2.63
N LEU A 5 -30.44 -1.74 1.52
CA LEU A 5 -30.80 -1.11 0.25
C LEU A 5 -29.95 -1.73 -0.89
N GLU A 6 -30.62 -2.12 -1.98
CA GLU A 6 -29.98 -2.44 -3.26
C GLU A 6 -29.89 -1.17 -4.12
N GLY A 7 -28.68 -0.86 -4.60
CA GLY A 7 -28.41 -0.17 -5.88
C GLY A 7 -28.58 1.34 -5.99
N THR A 8 -27.49 2.11 -5.81
CA THR A 8 -27.07 3.28 -6.63
C THR A 8 -25.80 3.87 -6.01
N GLY A 9 -24.63 3.77 -6.66
CA GLY A 9 -23.43 4.64 -6.48
C GLY A 9 -22.83 4.92 -5.10
N GLU A 10 -23.42 4.46 -4.00
CA GLU A 10 -23.12 4.89 -2.65
C GLU A 10 -22.47 3.72 -1.89
N ARG A 11 -21.26 3.96 -1.41
CA ARG A 11 -20.52 2.96 -0.65
C ARG A 11 -21.16 2.82 0.74
N LYS A 12 -21.25 1.59 1.25
CA LYS A 12 -21.70 1.33 2.63
C LYS A 12 -20.79 2.03 3.62
N LEU A 13 -21.38 2.70 4.62
CA LEU A 13 -20.66 3.43 5.67
C LEU A 13 -20.13 2.50 6.78
N GLN A 14 -20.66 1.29 6.88
CA GLN A 14 -20.20 0.28 7.84
C GLN A 14 -19.87 -1.03 7.11
N CYS A 15 -18.78 -1.66 7.54
CA CYS A 15 -18.35 -2.96 7.05
C CYS A 15 -18.30 -3.94 8.23
N ASN A 16 -18.93 -5.10 8.08
CA ASN A 16 -18.95 -6.13 9.12
C ASN A 16 -17.63 -6.93 9.17
N ASP A 17 -16.84 -6.90 8.09
CA ASP A 17 -15.59 -7.65 7.94
C ASP A 17 -14.41 -6.71 7.62
N VAL A 18 -14.34 -5.55 8.30
CA VAL A 18 -13.23 -4.58 8.12
C VAL A 18 -11.89 -5.27 8.24
N SER A 19 -11.71 -6.10 9.27
CA SER A 19 -10.46 -6.80 9.56
C SER A 19 -10.02 -7.69 8.38
N LYS A 20 -10.91 -8.52 7.83
CA LYS A 20 -10.57 -9.36 6.67
C LYS A 20 -10.27 -8.54 5.42
N CYS A 21 -10.97 -7.42 5.24
CA CYS A 21 -10.73 -6.52 4.12
C CYS A 21 -9.34 -5.87 4.23
N PHE A 22 -8.89 -5.53 5.45
CA PHE A 22 -7.55 -4.99 5.68
C PHE A 22 -6.47 -6.03 5.47
N GLN A 23 -6.65 -7.27 5.94
CA GLN A 23 -5.66 -8.32 5.69
C GLN A 23 -5.45 -8.60 4.20
N LEU A 24 -6.53 -8.62 3.41
CA LEU A 24 -6.47 -8.72 1.95
C LEU A 24 -5.78 -7.48 1.34
N LEU A 25 -6.07 -6.30 1.89
CA LEU A 25 -5.46 -5.05 1.43
C LEU A 25 -3.94 -5.04 1.61
N GLU A 26 -3.49 -5.34 2.82
CA GLU A 26 -2.07 -5.40 3.18
C GLU A 26 -1.35 -6.44 2.31
N SER A 27 -1.95 -7.62 2.15
CA SER A 27 -1.38 -8.71 1.35
C SER A 27 -1.25 -8.35 -0.14
N ILE A 28 -2.24 -7.65 -0.72
CA ILE A 28 -2.15 -7.08 -2.08
C ILE A 28 -1.08 -5.99 -2.16
N LEU A 29 -1.07 -5.06 -1.20
CA LEU A 29 -0.11 -3.96 -1.20
C LEU A 29 1.31 -4.50 -1.12
N ASP A 30 1.57 -5.50 -0.30
CA ASP A 30 2.89 -6.14 -0.13
C ASP A 30 3.32 -7.03 -1.30
N GLY A 31 2.45 -7.20 -2.30
CA GLY A 31 2.76 -7.97 -3.50
C GLY A 31 2.82 -9.48 -3.24
N ASN A 32 2.18 -9.95 -2.16
CA ASN A 32 2.20 -11.34 -1.74
C ASN A 32 0.98 -12.13 -2.27
N GLU A 33 0.10 -11.50 -3.07
CA GLU A 33 -1.14 -12.10 -3.57
C GLU A 33 -1.21 -12.27 -5.09
N ALA A 34 -2.08 -13.19 -5.51
CA ALA A 34 -2.39 -13.50 -6.90
C ALA A 34 -3.11 -12.34 -7.60
N PRO A 35 -3.00 -12.21 -8.94
CA PRO A 35 -3.64 -11.13 -9.71
C PRO A 35 -5.17 -11.09 -9.57
N ASP A 36 -5.82 -12.22 -9.29
CA ASP A 36 -7.27 -12.33 -9.08
C ASP A 36 -7.75 -11.55 -7.84
N SER A 37 -6.91 -11.46 -6.78
CA SER A 37 -7.21 -10.72 -5.56
C SER A 37 -7.40 -9.22 -5.81
N GLN A 38 -6.79 -8.67 -6.87
CA GLN A 38 -6.87 -7.25 -7.21
C GLN A 38 -8.28 -6.85 -7.67
N GLU A 39 -8.96 -7.72 -8.41
CA GLU A 39 -10.34 -7.49 -8.86
C GLU A 39 -11.34 -7.62 -7.71
N VAL A 40 -11.12 -8.62 -6.83
CA VAL A 40 -11.91 -8.81 -5.61
C VAL A 40 -11.81 -7.58 -4.70
N LEU A 41 -10.61 -7.05 -4.52
CA LEU A 41 -10.40 -5.83 -3.74
C LEU A 41 -11.12 -4.64 -4.38
N LYS A 42 -10.94 -4.39 -5.68
CA LYS A 42 -11.65 -3.32 -6.40
C LYS A 42 -13.16 -3.38 -6.21
N SER A 43 -13.75 -4.56 -6.30
CA SER A 43 -15.19 -4.79 -6.07
C SER A 43 -15.61 -4.47 -4.64
N LYS A 44 -14.78 -4.77 -3.64
CA LYS A 44 -15.03 -4.42 -2.23
C LYS A 44 -14.91 -2.91 -1.98
N LEU A 45 -13.88 -2.27 -2.52
CA LEU A 45 -13.67 -0.82 -2.40
C LEU A 45 -14.77 -0.01 -3.10
N ALA A 46 -15.38 -0.56 -4.16
CA ALA A 46 -16.54 0.05 -4.81
C ALA A 46 -17.81 0.03 -3.94
N LYS A 47 -17.90 -0.86 -2.95
CA LYS A 47 -19.09 -1.09 -2.12
C LYS A 47 -18.93 -0.63 -0.67
N CYS A 48 -17.72 -0.28 -0.24
CA CYS A 48 -17.40 -0.01 1.16
C CYS A 48 -16.56 1.27 1.30
N GLN A 49 -17.11 2.26 2.00
CA GLN A 49 -16.45 3.56 2.19
C GLN A 49 -15.23 3.44 3.12
N PRO A 50 -15.35 2.91 4.35
CA PRO A 50 -14.20 2.84 5.24
C PRO A 50 -13.04 2.04 4.64
N CYS A 51 -13.30 0.92 3.95
CA CYS A 51 -12.23 0.19 3.27
C CYS A 51 -11.55 1.01 2.16
N PHE A 52 -12.30 1.87 1.46
CA PHE A 52 -11.75 2.76 0.43
C PHE A 52 -10.81 3.81 1.04
N GLU A 53 -11.21 4.47 2.12
CA GLU A 53 -10.36 5.46 2.79
C GLU A 53 -9.09 4.83 3.36
N HIS A 54 -9.22 3.69 4.03
CA HIS A 54 -8.08 2.95 4.56
C HIS A 54 -7.11 2.53 3.46
N TYR A 55 -7.61 2.05 2.30
CA TYR A 55 -6.77 1.74 1.15
C TYR A 55 -5.95 2.93 0.65
N HIS A 56 -6.60 4.08 0.49
CA HIS A 56 -5.92 5.28 -0.02
C HIS A 56 -4.85 5.76 0.96
N LEU A 57 -5.12 5.69 2.26
CA LEU A 57 -4.14 6.02 3.28
C LEU A 57 -2.91 5.09 3.22
N GLU A 58 -3.14 3.78 3.22
CA GLU A 58 -2.08 2.77 3.15
C GLU A 58 -1.24 2.90 1.87
N GLN A 59 -1.90 3.15 0.74
CA GLN A 59 -1.23 3.39 -0.53
C GLN A 59 -0.36 4.65 -0.47
N ALA A 60 -0.87 5.76 0.06
CA ALA A 60 -0.12 7.00 0.21
C ALA A 60 1.11 6.81 1.13
N ILE A 61 0.95 6.08 2.24
CA ILE A 61 2.06 5.73 3.13
C ILE A 61 3.11 4.91 2.37
N LYS A 62 2.68 3.90 1.61
CA LYS A 62 3.58 3.05 0.81
C LYS A 62 4.33 3.85 -0.24
N GLU A 63 3.68 4.80 -0.92
CA GLU A 63 4.33 5.70 -1.87
C GLU A 63 5.37 6.60 -1.20
N VAL A 64 5.06 7.14 -0.02
CA VAL A 64 6.02 7.94 0.78
C VAL A 64 7.23 7.08 1.16
N LEU A 65 7.00 5.87 1.68
CA LEU A 65 8.08 4.94 2.03
C LEU A 65 8.92 4.56 0.81
N LYS A 66 8.29 4.30 -0.35
CA LYS A 66 9.02 4.04 -1.59
C LYS A 66 9.89 5.23 -2.01
N ASN A 67 9.39 6.46 -1.88
CA ASN A 67 10.15 7.65 -2.25
C ASN A 67 11.27 8.01 -1.25
N LYS A 68 11.04 7.78 0.04
CA LYS A 68 11.98 8.19 1.12
C LYS A 68 12.94 7.08 1.55
N CYS A 69 12.53 5.82 1.50
CA CYS A 69 13.30 4.66 1.94
C CYS A 69 13.81 3.81 0.76
N THR A 70 13.81 4.34 -0.46
CA THR A 70 14.50 3.69 -1.57
C THR A 70 15.99 3.66 -1.31
N LYS A 71 16.65 2.56 -1.71
CA LYS A 71 18.09 2.49 -1.88
C LYS A 71 18.47 3.45 -3.00
N HIS A 72 18.54 4.75 -2.70
CA HIS A 72 19.14 5.73 -3.60
C HIS A 72 20.55 5.22 -3.90
N GLU A 73 20.88 5.12 -5.19
CA GLU A 73 22.23 4.78 -5.59
C GLU A 73 23.18 5.78 -4.94
N VAL A 74 24.13 5.26 -4.17
CA VAL A 74 25.11 6.11 -3.50
C VAL A 74 25.88 6.85 -4.60
N PRO A 75 26.00 8.19 -4.54
CA PRO A 75 26.73 8.94 -5.56
C PRO A 75 28.12 8.34 -5.77
N ALA A 76 28.51 8.08 -7.01
CA ALA A 76 29.79 7.45 -7.34
C ALA A 76 30.97 8.20 -6.70
N GLN A 77 30.91 9.54 -6.70
CA GLN A 77 31.91 10.39 -6.07
C GLN A 77 32.04 10.16 -4.56
N LEU A 78 30.95 9.85 -3.85
CA LEU A 78 31.02 9.55 -2.41
C LEU A 78 31.72 8.21 -2.18
N VAL A 79 31.45 7.21 -3.03
CA VAL A 79 32.14 5.91 -2.99
C VAL A 79 33.64 6.06 -3.25
N GLU A 80 34.02 6.85 -4.26
CA GLU A 80 35.42 7.14 -4.59
C GLU A 80 36.13 7.88 -3.45
N ASN A 81 35.51 8.92 -2.88
CA ASN A 81 36.08 9.67 -1.76
C ASN A 81 36.29 8.80 -0.51
N ILE A 82 35.35 7.90 -0.21
CA ILE A 82 35.49 6.97 0.93
C ILE A 82 36.66 6.00 0.67
N ARG A 83 36.77 5.46 -0.55
CA ARG A 83 37.88 4.55 -0.92
C ARG A 83 39.23 5.23 -0.79
N GLN A 84 39.37 6.46 -1.31
CA GLN A 84 40.59 7.25 -1.19
C GLN A 84 40.99 7.48 0.27
N LYS A 85 40.04 7.90 1.12
CA LYS A 85 40.31 8.10 2.56
C LYS A 85 40.76 6.82 3.27
N ILE A 86 40.24 5.65 2.88
CA ILE A 86 40.67 4.36 3.44
C ILE A 86 42.10 4.03 3.00
N GLU A 87 42.46 4.32 1.75
CA GLU A 87 43.84 4.14 1.25
C GLU A 87 44.83 5.11 1.92
N GLU A 88 44.43 6.34 2.21
CA GLU A 88 45.27 7.33 2.92
C GLU A 88 45.58 6.94 4.38
N ILE A 89 44.74 6.09 5.00
CA ILE A 89 44.93 5.62 6.38
C ILE A 89 45.81 4.35 6.42
N LYS A 90 46.12 3.77 5.26
CA LYS A 90 46.89 2.52 5.12
C LYS A 90 48.39 2.77 5.01
#